data_AF-Q9CVE7-F1
#
_entry.id   AF-Q9CVE7-F1
#
_cell.length_a   1.000
_cell.length_b   1.000
_cell.length_c   1.000
_cell.angle_alpha   90.00
_cell.angle_beta   90.00
_cell.angle_gamma   90.00
#
_symmetry.space_group_name_H-M   'P 1'
#
loop_
_entity.id
_entity.type
_entity.pdbx_description
1 polymer ?
#
loop_
_entity_poly.entity_id
_entity_poly.type
_entity_poly.pdbx_seq_one_letter_code
_entity_poly.pdbx_strand_id
1 'polypeptide(L)'
;EVALRLSRPRLRASRRLRAQPSAGSSPPGPLAQQHLRHVEKDVLIPKIIREKARERCSEQVEDFTRCCKDSGILMVLKCRKENSALKDCLTAYYNDPAFYEECKLEYLKGTEEFRKTGVPTKKRLQKLPTNM
;
A
#
# COMPACT_ATOMS: atom_id res chain seq x y z
N GLU A 1 -1.72 2.61 -78.43
CA GLU A 1 -0.76 3.07 -77.42
C GLU A 1 -1.44 3.25 -76.07
N VAL A 2 -1.26 2.34 -75.11
CA VAL A 2 -1.41 2.64 -73.67
C VAL A 2 -0.47 1.72 -72.88
N ALA A 3 0.67 2.32 -72.53
CA ALA A 3 1.59 2.09 -71.43
C ALA A 3 1.54 0.77 -70.60
N LEU A 4 2.67 0.06 -70.65
CA LEU A 4 3.13 -0.93 -69.68
C LEU A 4 3.03 -0.42 -68.23
N ARG A 5 2.37 -1.20 -67.36
CA ARG A 5 2.44 -1.05 -65.90
C ARG A 5 3.75 -1.65 -65.39
N LEU A 6 4.80 -0.82 -65.35
CA LEU A 6 6.06 -1.15 -64.69
C LEU A 6 5.97 -0.88 -63.18
N SER A 7 6.29 -1.92 -62.41
CA SER A 7 6.45 -1.98 -60.96
C SER A 7 7.33 -0.86 -60.41
N ARG A 8 6.88 -0.12 -59.39
CA ARG A 8 7.72 0.81 -58.63
C ARG A 8 7.97 0.31 -57.20
N PRO A 9 9.23 0.25 -56.74
CA PRO A 9 9.61 -0.29 -55.44
C PRO A 9 9.34 0.69 -54.29
N ARG A 10 9.06 0.11 -53.11
CA ARG A 10 8.87 0.83 -51.84
C ARG A 10 10.20 1.41 -51.36
N LEU A 11 10.33 2.75 -51.36
CA LEU A 11 11.43 3.43 -50.68
C LEU A 11 10.99 3.83 -49.27
N ARG A 12 11.61 3.17 -48.27
CA ARG A 12 11.46 3.45 -46.84
C ARG A 12 12.18 4.76 -46.50
N ALA A 13 11.44 5.76 -46.05
CA ALA A 13 12.03 6.97 -45.48
C ALA A 13 12.59 6.67 -44.07
N SER A 14 13.91 6.82 -43.92
CA SER A 14 14.64 6.72 -42.66
C SER A 14 14.23 7.85 -41.71
N ARG A 15 13.68 7.49 -40.54
CA ARG A 15 13.47 8.41 -39.42
C ARG A 15 14.73 8.38 -38.53
N ARG A 16 15.61 9.39 -38.64
CA ARG A 16 16.68 9.66 -37.67
C ARG A 16 16.42 11.02 -37.02
N LEU A 17 15.97 10.99 -35.77
CA LEU A 17 16.16 12.08 -34.82
C LEU A 17 16.92 11.47 -33.64
N ARG A 18 18.15 11.93 -33.43
CA ARG A 18 18.92 11.73 -32.20
C ARG A 18 18.73 12.96 -31.32
N ALA A 19 18.47 12.75 -30.03
CA ALA A 19 18.96 13.61 -28.95
C ALA A 19 18.92 12.79 -27.64
N GLN A 20 20.04 12.80 -26.91
CA GLN A 20 20.30 12.04 -25.68
C GLN A 20 19.89 12.85 -24.41
N PRO A 21 20.40 12.56 -23.19
CA PRO A 21 19.82 11.70 -22.16
C PRO A 21 19.50 12.48 -20.86
N SER A 22 18.67 11.94 -19.98
CA SER A 22 18.59 12.45 -18.60
C SER A 22 18.34 11.31 -17.63
N ALA A 23 19.33 11.07 -16.78
CA ALA A 23 19.26 10.24 -15.60
C ALA A 23 18.06 10.65 -14.73
N GLY A 24 17.26 9.66 -14.35
CA GLY A 24 16.16 9.79 -13.42
C GLY A 24 15.70 8.39 -13.05
N SER A 25 16.03 7.98 -11.83
CA SER A 25 15.51 6.85 -11.06
C SER A 25 14.52 5.90 -11.77
N SER A 26 14.93 4.62 -11.83
CA SER A 26 14.14 3.44 -12.17
C SER A 26 12.61 3.61 -12.15
N PRO A 27 11.89 3.20 -13.22
CA PRO A 27 10.43 3.23 -13.20
C PRO A 27 9.90 2.31 -12.08
N PRO A 28 8.86 2.72 -11.32
CA PRO A 28 8.19 1.82 -10.40
C PRO A 28 7.63 0.66 -11.23
N GLY A 29 7.95 -0.57 -10.82
CA GLY A 29 7.58 -1.77 -11.57
C GLY A 29 6.07 -1.90 -11.81
N PRO A 30 5.64 -2.83 -12.68
CA PRO A 30 4.24 -3.00 -13.14
C PRO A 30 3.19 -3.25 -12.03
N LEU A 31 3.61 -3.39 -10.78
CA LEU A 31 2.75 -3.70 -9.63
C LEU A 31 1.96 -2.48 -9.11
N ALA A 32 2.35 -1.25 -9.46
CA ALA A 32 1.71 -0.04 -8.94
C ALA A 32 0.33 0.25 -9.57
N GLN A 33 0.01 -0.31 -10.74
CA GLN A 33 -1.22 -0.07 -11.50
C GLN A 33 -2.23 -1.22 -11.44
N GLN A 34 -2.14 -2.11 -10.45
CA GLN A 34 -3.20 -3.10 -10.24
C GLN A 34 -4.43 -2.42 -9.64
N HIS A 35 -5.57 -2.53 -10.33
CA HIS A 35 -6.85 -2.02 -9.85
C HIS A 35 -7.31 -2.84 -8.63
N LEU A 36 -7.04 -2.31 -7.43
CA LEU A 36 -7.46 -2.88 -6.16
C LEU A 36 -8.99 -2.83 -6.03
N ARG A 37 -9.58 -3.91 -5.53
CA ARG A 37 -11.00 -3.95 -5.19
C ARG A 37 -11.27 -3.06 -3.97
N HIS A 38 -12.52 -2.61 -3.83
CA HIS A 38 -12.97 -1.81 -2.68
C HIS A 38 -12.58 -2.45 -1.34
N VAL A 39 -12.79 -3.77 -1.19
CA VAL A 39 -12.40 -4.50 0.03
C VAL A 39 -10.90 -4.43 0.29
N GLU A 40 -10.07 -4.45 -0.76
CA GLU A 40 -8.61 -4.44 -0.61
C GLU A 40 -8.13 -3.05 -0.19
N LYS A 41 -8.68 -2.02 -0.84
CA LYS A 41 -8.36 -0.61 -0.57
C LYS A 41 -8.86 -0.13 0.79
N ASP A 42 -10.08 -0.50 1.17
CA ASP A 42 -10.77 0.09 2.32
C ASP A 42 -10.79 -0.83 3.55
N VAL A 43 -10.46 -2.12 3.40
CA VAL A 43 -10.46 -3.08 4.51
C VAL A 43 -9.12 -3.79 4.69
N LEU A 44 -8.51 -4.34 3.62
CA LEU A 44 -7.30 -5.18 3.79
C LEU A 44 -6.03 -4.35 3.99
N ILE A 45 -5.76 -3.39 3.11
CA ILE A 45 -4.60 -2.51 3.22
C ILE A 45 -4.67 -1.67 4.51
N PRO A 46 -5.80 -1.04 4.88
CA PRO A 46 -5.93 -0.32 6.14
C PRO A 46 -5.69 -1.17 7.39
N LYS A 47 -5.90 -2.49 7.32
CA LYS A 47 -5.57 -3.38 8.43
C LYS A 47 -4.08 -3.64 8.55
N ILE A 48 -3.38 -3.85 7.43
CA ILE A 48 -1.92 -3.97 7.42
C ILE A 48 -1.29 -2.68 7.97
N ILE A 49 -1.80 -1.52 7.53
CA ILE A 49 -1.40 -0.21 8.05
C ILE A 49 -1.61 -0.14 9.56
N ARG A 50 -2.80 -0.53 10.06
CA ARG A 50 -3.11 -0.49 11.49
C ARG A 50 -2.19 -1.40 12.32
N GLU A 51 -1.93 -2.61 11.86
CA GLU A 51 -1.06 -3.56 12.57
C GLU A 51 0.36 -3.02 12.65
N LYS A 52 0.93 -2.57 11.52
CA LYS A 52 2.27 -1.98 11.50
C LYS A 52 2.36 -0.67 12.28
N ALA A 53 1.35 0.20 12.18
CA ALA A 53 1.34 1.45 12.92
C ALA A 53 1.30 1.20 14.43
N ARG A 54 0.63 0.15 14.90
CA ARG A 54 0.67 -0.28 16.31
C ARG A 54 2.04 -0.78 16.74
N GLU A 55 2.76 -1.48 15.87
CA GLU A 55 4.15 -1.90 16.13
C GLU A 55 5.09 -0.69 16.22
N ARG A 56 4.87 0.35 15.40
CA ARG A 56 5.67 1.59 15.41
C ARG A 56 5.34 2.51 16.58
N CYS A 57 4.08 2.61 16.96
CA CYS A 57 3.59 3.39 18.11
C CYS A 57 3.58 2.57 19.42
N SER A 58 4.52 1.63 19.59
CA SER A 58 4.52 0.70 20.72
C SER A 58 4.58 1.41 22.07
N GLU A 59 5.35 2.49 22.18
CA GLU A 59 5.45 3.33 23.38
C GLU A 59 4.08 3.91 23.78
N GLN A 60 3.36 4.53 22.83
CA GLN A 60 2.04 5.11 23.10
C GLN A 60 1.00 4.03 23.39
N VAL A 61 1.15 2.84 22.79
CA VAL A 61 0.32 1.67 23.10
C VAL A 61 0.58 1.19 24.54
N GLU A 62 1.83 1.16 24.97
CA GLU A 62 2.21 0.75 26.32
C GLU A 62 1.73 1.76 27.38
N ASP A 63 1.91 3.05 27.15
CA ASP A 63 1.44 4.12 28.04
C ASP A 63 -0.07 4.11 28.19
N PHE A 64 -0.78 3.99 27.06
CA PHE A 64 -2.23 3.83 27.08
C PHE A 64 -2.62 2.57 27.85
N THR A 65 -2.00 1.42 27.55
CA THR A 65 -2.29 0.15 28.21
C THR A 65 -2.01 0.19 29.71
N ARG A 66 -0.95 0.90 30.14
CA ARG A 66 -0.63 1.11 31.55
C ARG A 66 -1.73 1.93 32.22
N CYS A 67 -2.11 3.07 31.64
CA CYS A 67 -3.20 3.88 32.17
C CYS A 67 -4.53 3.10 32.23
N CYS A 68 -4.81 2.26 31.23
CA CYS A 68 -5.99 1.40 31.19
C CYS A 68 -6.04 0.44 32.39
N LYS A 69 -4.91 -0.19 32.70
CA LYS A 69 -4.78 -1.13 33.83
C LYS A 69 -4.95 -0.43 35.17
N ASP A 70 -4.39 0.77 35.31
CA ASP A 70 -4.41 1.53 36.56
C ASP A 70 -5.77 2.20 36.83
N SER A 71 -6.45 2.65 35.78
CA SER A 71 -7.72 3.40 35.90
C SER A 71 -8.95 2.51 35.96
N GLY A 72 -8.85 1.24 35.53
CA GLY A 72 -9.96 0.29 35.50
C GLY A 72 -11.20 0.86 34.79
N ILE A 73 -12.33 0.88 35.50
CA ILE A 73 -13.63 1.35 34.95
C ILE A 73 -13.59 2.84 34.56
N LEU A 74 -12.75 3.67 35.20
CA LEU A 74 -12.67 5.11 34.96
C LEU A 74 -11.70 5.50 33.82
N MET A 75 -11.15 4.51 33.11
CA MET A 75 -10.19 4.69 32.03
C MET A 75 -10.63 5.68 30.95
N VAL A 76 -11.89 5.65 30.54
CA VAL A 76 -12.40 6.55 29.48
C VAL A 76 -12.35 8.02 29.89
N LEU A 77 -12.32 8.34 31.18
CA LEU A 77 -12.19 9.71 31.68
C LEU A 77 -10.74 10.05 32.01
N LYS A 78 -10.02 9.12 32.66
CA LYS A 78 -8.66 9.35 33.16
C LYS A 78 -7.60 9.25 32.07
N CYS A 79 -7.75 8.34 31.11
CA CYS A 79 -6.73 8.06 30.08
C CYS A 79 -6.92 8.84 28.78
N ARG A 80 -7.57 10.02 28.85
CA ARG A 80 -7.87 10.83 27.66
C ARG A 80 -6.60 11.30 26.96
N LYS A 81 -5.57 11.65 27.74
CA LYS A 81 -4.29 12.18 27.26
C LYS A 81 -3.49 11.11 26.52
N GLU A 82 -3.37 9.93 27.11
CA GLU A 82 -2.67 8.77 26.54
C GLU A 82 -3.40 8.28 25.30
N ASN A 83 -4.75 8.28 25.34
CA ASN A 83 -5.55 7.95 24.18
C ASN A 83 -5.38 8.95 23.03
N SER A 84 -5.32 10.26 23.29
CA SER A 84 -5.04 11.26 22.24
C SER A 84 -3.65 11.06 21.65
N ALA A 85 -2.62 10.87 22.49
CA ALA A 85 -1.26 10.67 22.02
C ALA A 85 -1.13 9.42 21.12
N LEU A 86 -1.78 8.30 21.52
CA LEU A 86 -1.84 7.10 20.71
C LEU A 86 -2.60 7.34 19.39
N LYS A 87 -3.73 8.05 19.44
CA LYS A 87 -4.51 8.37 18.24
C LYS A 87 -3.72 9.23 17.26
N ASP A 88 -3.00 10.23 17.76
CA ASP A 88 -2.21 11.14 16.95
C ASP A 88 -1.07 10.39 16.25
N CYS A 89 -0.36 9.51 16.98
CA CYS A 89 0.67 8.65 16.40
C CYS A 89 0.12 7.75 15.27
N LEU A 90 -0.98 7.04 15.53
CA LEU A 90 -1.59 6.17 14.52
C LEU A 90 -2.11 6.94 13.30
N THR A 91 -2.67 8.14 13.52
CA THR A 91 -3.23 8.99 12.47
C THR A 91 -2.12 9.56 11.57
N ALA A 92 -0.95 9.86 12.13
CA ALA A 92 0.21 10.29 11.35
C ALA A 92 0.60 9.25 10.29
N TYR A 93 0.68 7.97 10.67
CA TYR A 93 0.98 6.88 9.73
C TYR A 93 -0.17 6.58 8.76
N TYR A 94 -1.42 6.76 9.18
CA TYR A 94 -2.57 6.52 8.30
C TYR A 94 -2.64 7.53 7.15
N ASN A 95 -2.26 8.78 7.42
CA ASN A 95 -2.27 9.85 6.42
C ASN A 95 -0.98 9.93 5.60
N ASP A 96 0.03 9.11 5.91
CA ASP A 96 1.30 9.09 5.19
C ASP A 96 1.18 8.26 3.90
N PRO A 97 1.26 8.90 2.71
CA PRO A 97 1.17 8.19 1.43
C PRO A 97 2.34 7.24 1.20
N ALA A 98 3.53 7.53 1.75
CA ALA A 98 4.69 6.66 1.60
C ALA A 98 4.45 5.33 2.33
N PHE A 99 3.95 5.42 3.57
CA PHE A 99 3.59 4.26 4.37
C PHE A 99 2.45 3.43 3.76
N TYR A 100 1.47 4.10 3.15
CA TYR A 100 0.38 3.43 2.43
C TYR A 100 0.91 2.57 1.27
N GLU A 101 1.81 3.10 0.44
CA GLU A 101 2.36 2.36 -0.70
C GLU A 101 3.23 1.17 -0.24
N GLU A 102 4.00 1.31 0.85
CA GLU A 102 4.73 0.18 1.45
C GLU A 102 3.78 -0.95 1.89
N CYS A 103 2.69 -0.59 2.58
CA CYS A 103 1.69 -1.56 3.02
C CYS A 103 0.95 -2.21 1.86
N LYS A 104 0.68 -1.45 0.79
CA LYS A 104 0.08 -1.95 -0.46
C LYS A 104 1.01 -2.93 -1.17
N LEU A 105 2.31 -2.66 -1.24
CA LEU A 105 3.28 -3.60 -1.82
C LEU A 105 3.33 -4.92 -1.04
N GLU A 106 3.25 -4.87 0.28
CA GLU A 106 3.18 -6.08 1.10
C GLU A 106 1.89 -6.87 0.86
N TYR A 107 0.74 -6.18 0.74
CA TYR A 107 -0.52 -6.82 0.39
C TYR A 107 -0.44 -7.57 -0.95
N LEU A 108 0.14 -6.92 -1.97
CA LEU A 108 0.32 -7.53 -3.29
C LEU A 108 1.25 -8.73 -3.25
N LYS A 109 2.37 -8.66 -2.52
CA LYS A 109 3.29 -9.79 -2.33
C LYS A 109 2.59 -10.99 -1.68
N GLY A 110 1.82 -10.78 -0.61
CA GLY A 110 1.05 -11.85 0.02
C GLY A 110 -0.01 -12.45 -0.91
N THR A 111 -0.57 -11.64 -1.81
CA THR A 111 -1.51 -12.13 -2.83
C THR A 111 -0.81 -12.98 -3.89
N GLU A 112 0.40 -12.60 -4.32
CA GLU A 112 1.21 -13.40 -5.25
C GLU A 112 1.64 -14.73 -4.63
N GLU A 113 2.03 -14.72 -3.36
CA GLU A 113 2.39 -15.93 -2.61
C GLU A 113 1.19 -16.87 -2.48
N PHE A 114 0.00 -16.34 -2.16
CA PHE A 114 -1.24 -17.11 -2.12
C PHE A 114 -1.54 -17.74 -3.49
N ARG A 115 -1.33 -16.99 -4.58
CA ARG A 115 -1.52 -17.51 -5.94
C ARG A 115 -0.53 -18.62 -6.30
N LYS A 116 0.72 -18.53 -5.83
CA LYS A 116 1.78 -19.52 -6.11
C LYS A 116 1.64 -20.79 -5.28
N THR A 117 1.30 -20.65 -4.00
CA THR A 117 1.35 -21.75 -3.02
C THR A 117 -0.02 -22.28 -2.61
N GLY A 118 -1.09 -21.52 -2.87
CA GLY A 118 -2.44 -21.82 -2.37
C GLY A 118 -2.59 -21.66 -0.86
N VAL A 119 -1.52 -21.29 -0.13
CA VAL A 119 -1.52 -21.15 1.33
C VAL A 119 -1.68 -19.66 1.68
N PRO A 120 -2.67 -19.28 2.49
CA PRO A 120 -2.85 -17.88 2.90
C PRO A 120 -1.71 -17.45 3.83
N THR A 121 -0.92 -16.44 3.42
CA THR A 121 0.31 -15.99 4.08
C THR A 121 0.14 -15.65 5.57
N LYS A 122 -1.05 -15.28 6.02
CA LYS A 122 -1.45 -15.22 7.43
C LYS A 122 -2.93 -15.56 7.49
N LYS A 123 -3.35 -16.46 8.39
CA LYS A 123 -4.74 -16.92 8.59
C LYS A 123 -5.75 -15.77 8.40
N ARG A 124 -6.32 -15.64 7.20
CA ARG A 124 -7.20 -14.58 6.68
C ARG A 124 -7.89 -13.79 7.80
N LEU A 125 -7.33 -12.68 8.29
CA LEU A 125 -8.04 -11.71 9.13
C LEU A 125 -8.86 -12.33 10.28
N GLN A 126 -8.35 -13.35 10.98
CA GLN A 126 -9.21 -14.37 11.63
C GLN A 126 -10.12 -13.95 12.80
N LYS A 127 -10.24 -12.66 13.11
CA LYS A 127 -11.49 -12.00 13.51
C LYS A 127 -11.17 -10.51 13.40
N LEU A 128 -11.97 -9.70 12.71
CA LEU A 128 -12.01 -8.28 13.03
C LEU A 128 -12.32 -8.23 14.54
N PRO A 129 -11.43 -7.81 15.45
CA PRO A 129 -11.92 -7.44 16.76
C PRO A 129 -12.74 -6.17 16.51
N THR A 130 -14.06 -6.32 16.43
CA THR A 130 -14.99 -5.27 16.84
C THR A 130 -14.73 -5.03 18.32
N ASN A 131 -13.67 -4.27 18.62
CA ASN A 131 -13.67 -3.51 19.86
C ASN A 131 -14.62 -2.34 19.58
N MET A 132 -15.89 -2.56 19.98
CA MET A 132 -16.76 -1.48 20.44
C MET A 132 -16.20 -0.96 21.76
#